data_AF-A0A1B6GWM0-F1
#
_entry.id   AF-A0A1B6GWM0-F1
#
_cell.length_a   1.000
_cell.length_b   1.000
_cell.length_c   1.000
_cell.angle_alpha   90.00
_cell.angle_beta   90.00
_cell.angle_gamma   90.00
#
_symmetry.space_group_name_H-M   'P 1'
#
loop_
_entity.id
_entity.type
_entity.pdbx_description
1 polymer ?
#
loop_
_entity_poly.entity_id
_entity_poly.type
_entity_poly.pdbx_seq_one_letter_code
_entity_poly.pdbx_strand_id
1 'polypeptide(L)'
;ELHHDIVPIDHTNVLKLSAVRLNLLKDLNNKNNKKIVMKTVREVKARWNDEVPLLDPVEDLGIKEDSFLKIIENIKYFEKKLFDHKLHTDENLTEIYGKYEQKVEAQKQLEVAKKSLLDAKSLLQLEELKQRKLVLRRLGFCSSTDVVELKGRIACVLTSGDELLLTELLFDGFFNDLSAAQSAALLSATICDEKSQDTTGRLSKDTREHFNTMKNVAKKIA
;
A
#
# COMPACT_ATOMS: atom_id res chain seq x y z
N GLU A 1 -7.32 45.95 -7.92
CA GLU A 1 -6.89 46.32 -6.56
C GLU A 1 -6.59 45.04 -5.78
N LEU A 2 -5.40 44.91 -5.17
CA LEU A 2 -5.13 43.77 -4.28
C LEU A 2 -6.08 43.84 -3.08
N HIS A 3 -6.94 42.82 -2.93
CA HIS A 3 -7.87 42.68 -1.82
C HIS A 3 -7.12 42.11 -0.61
N HIS A 4 -7.12 42.83 0.51
CA HIS A 4 -6.46 42.38 1.75
C HIS A 4 -7.52 41.95 2.73
N ASP A 5 -7.49 40.69 3.12
CA ASP A 5 -8.47 40.11 4.03
C ASP A 5 -7.83 39.23 5.10
N ILE A 6 -8.58 38.96 6.15
CA ILE A 6 -8.19 38.04 7.22
C ILE A 6 -8.61 36.65 6.79
N VAL A 7 -7.62 35.78 6.57
CA VAL A 7 -7.85 34.41 6.11
C VAL A 7 -7.48 33.45 7.23
N PRO A 8 -8.39 32.57 7.67
CA PRO A 8 -8.03 31.48 8.56
C PRO A 8 -7.15 30.49 7.79
N ILE A 9 -5.96 30.20 8.31
CA ILE A 9 -5.03 29.22 7.74
C ILE A 9 -4.65 28.19 8.80
N ASP A 10 -4.45 26.95 8.38
CA ASP A 10 -3.85 25.93 9.24
C ASP A 10 -2.33 26.16 9.34
N HIS A 11 -1.78 25.82 10.50
CA HIS A 11 -0.35 25.95 10.80
C HIS A 11 0.57 25.23 9.80
N THR A 12 0.11 24.15 9.17
CA THR A 12 0.88 23.44 8.11
C THR A 12 1.16 24.28 6.86
N ASN A 13 0.41 25.37 6.65
CA ASN A 13 0.61 26.29 5.53
C ASN A 13 1.60 27.42 5.86
N VAL A 14 2.16 27.45 7.08
CA VAL A 14 3.13 28.45 7.50
C VAL A 14 4.55 27.94 7.17
N LEU A 15 5.16 28.53 6.14
CA LEU A 15 6.52 28.13 5.70
C LEU A 15 7.63 28.77 6.55
N LYS A 16 7.49 30.06 6.87
CA LYS A 16 8.53 30.87 7.53
C LYS A 16 7.88 31.83 8.53
N LEU A 17 8.57 32.07 9.65
CA LEU A 17 8.18 33.06 10.65
C LEU A 17 9.22 34.18 10.67
N SER A 18 8.75 35.42 10.65
CA SER A 18 9.57 36.62 10.78
C SER A 18 9.86 36.89 12.26
N ALA A 19 11.08 37.35 12.56
CA ALA A 19 11.44 37.85 13.90
C ALA A 19 10.77 39.20 14.23
N VAL A 20 10.37 39.96 13.20
CA VAL A 20 9.67 41.25 13.35
C VAL A 20 8.19 41.04 13.62
N ARG A 21 7.67 41.70 14.65
CA ARG A 21 6.24 41.76 14.99
C ARG A 21 5.68 43.14 14.68
N LEU A 22 4.55 43.18 13.98
CA LEU A 22 3.82 44.43 13.73
C LEU A 22 2.90 44.76 14.90
N ASN A 23 2.84 46.04 15.26
CA ASN A 23 1.83 46.51 16.20
C ASN A 23 0.48 46.62 15.49
N LEU A 24 -0.43 45.68 15.78
CA LEU A 24 -1.73 45.61 15.13
C LEU A 24 -2.77 46.47 15.86
N LEU A 25 -3.68 47.09 15.10
CA LEU A 25 -4.85 47.76 15.65
C LEU A 25 -5.82 46.73 16.24
N LYS A 26 -6.51 47.08 17.33
CA LYS A 26 -7.38 46.15 18.08
C LYS A 26 -8.57 45.63 17.26
N ASP A 27 -9.10 46.43 16.33
CA ASP A 27 -10.21 46.04 15.47
C ASP A 27 -9.76 45.97 14.00
N LEU A 28 -9.81 44.77 13.43
CA LEU A 28 -9.42 44.49 12.05
C LEU A 28 -10.63 44.20 11.14
N ASN A 29 -11.87 44.33 11.62
CA ASN A 29 -13.06 44.15 10.78
C ASN A 29 -13.31 45.36 9.86
N ASN A 30 -12.87 46.55 10.27
CA ASN A 30 -13.00 47.77 9.48
C ASN A 30 -12.04 47.78 8.27
N LYS A 31 -12.58 48.04 7.06
CA LYS A 31 -11.82 48.17 5.80
C LYS A 31 -10.67 49.19 5.89
N ASN A 32 -10.86 50.28 6.62
CA ASN A 32 -9.81 51.31 6.78
C ASN A 32 -8.64 50.81 7.64
N ASN A 33 -8.93 50.06 8.71
CA ASN A 33 -7.89 49.49 9.57
C ASN A 33 -7.08 48.42 8.84
N LYS A 34 -7.73 47.57 8.02
CA LYS A 34 -7.05 46.61 7.14
C LYS A 34 -6.09 47.31 6.17
N LYS A 35 -6.49 48.44 5.57
CA LYS A 35 -5.62 49.25 4.70
C LYS A 35 -4.41 49.82 5.44
N ILE A 36 -4.59 50.27 6.69
CA ILE A 36 -3.50 50.79 7.53
C ILE A 36 -2.48 49.69 7.83
N VAL A 37 -2.93 48.53 8.33
CA VAL A 37 -2.05 47.38 8.61
C VAL A 37 -1.26 46.98 7.37
N MET A 38 -1.91 46.94 6.21
CA MET A 38 -1.24 46.57 4.98
C MET A 38 -0.22 47.62 4.50
N LYS A 39 -0.48 48.90 4.75
CA LYS A 39 0.51 49.97 4.53
C LYS A 39 1.75 49.74 5.41
N THR A 40 1.55 49.40 6.69
CA THR A 40 2.65 49.07 7.61
C THR A 40 3.43 47.84 7.16
N VAL A 41 2.76 46.77 6.71
CA VAL A 41 3.43 45.57 6.16
C VAL A 41 4.31 45.95 4.96
N ARG A 42 3.80 46.77 4.03
CA ARG A 42 4.57 47.22 2.87
C ARG A 42 5.76 48.09 3.26
N GLU A 43 5.59 48.97 4.23
CA GLU A 43 6.66 49.82 4.73
C GLU A 43 7.78 48.98 5.36
N VAL A 44 7.42 47.97 6.16
CA VAL A 44 8.41 47.03 6.72
C VAL A 44 9.10 46.23 5.62
N LYS A 45 8.36 45.69 4.66
CA LYS A 45 8.98 44.97 3.52
C LYS A 45 9.93 45.86 2.72
N ALA A 46 9.52 47.09 2.40
CA ALA A 46 10.36 48.04 1.68
C ALA A 46 11.62 48.42 2.47
N ARG A 47 11.52 48.57 3.80
CA ARG A 47 12.66 48.86 4.67
C ARG A 47 13.71 47.76 4.67
N TRP A 48 13.28 46.52 4.47
CA TRP A 48 14.13 45.33 4.44
C TRP A 48 14.37 44.81 3.01
N ASN A 49 14.07 45.59 1.98
CA ASN A 49 14.21 45.18 0.57
C ASN A 49 13.58 43.81 0.26
N ASP A 50 12.38 43.57 0.79
CA ASP A 50 11.63 42.30 0.76
C ASP A 50 12.25 41.11 1.52
N GLU A 51 13.41 41.27 2.16
CA GLU A 51 14.10 40.25 2.96
C GLU A 51 13.99 40.53 4.46
N VAL A 52 12.82 40.25 5.02
CA VAL A 52 12.57 40.41 6.47
C VAL A 52 13.33 39.31 7.25
N PRO A 53 14.00 39.64 8.37
CA PRO A 53 14.73 38.66 9.15
C PRO A 53 13.80 37.56 9.69
N LEU A 54 14.24 36.32 9.53
CA LEU A 54 13.52 35.13 9.96
C LEU A 54 13.88 34.76 11.40
N LEU A 55 12.97 34.07 12.04
CA LEU A 55 13.15 33.51 13.37
C LEU A 55 14.05 32.26 13.29
N ASP A 56 15.10 32.20 14.11
CA ASP A 56 15.98 31.04 14.18
C ASP A 56 15.32 29.90 14.99
N PRO A 57 15.15 28.70 14.40
CA PRO A 57 14.50 27.59 15.10
C PRO A 57 15.23 27.11 16.37
N VAL A 58 16.54 27.30 16.47
CA VAL A 58 17.36 26.83 17.59
C VAL A 58 17.55 27.94 18.62
N GLU A 59 17.99 29.12 18.20
CA GLU A 59 18.30 30.23 19.10
C GLU A 59 17.04 30.96 19.59
N ASP A 60 16.11 31.28 18.68
CA ASP A 60 14.91 32.07 19.02
C ASP A 60 13.74 31.20 19.50
N LEU A 61 13.52 30.04 18.87
CA LEU A 61 12.46 29.09 19.24
C LEU A 61 12.89 28.05 20.28
N GLY A 62 14.19 27.89 20.52
CA GLY A 62 14.71 26.98 21.54
C GLY A 62 14.56 25.49 21.22
N ILE A 63 14.46 25.10 19.94
CA ILE A 63 14.33 23.70 19.53
C ILE A 63 15.71 23.02 19.63
N LYS A 64 15.86 22.14 20.63
CA LYS A 64 17.15 21.49 20.98
C LYS A 64 17.16 19.98 20.77
N GLU A 65 16.21 19.44 20.02
CA GLU A 65 16.15 18.00 19.75
C GLU A 65 17.32 17.54 18.86
N ASP A 66 18.00 16.47 19.25
CA ASP A 66 19.15 15.94 18.51
C ASP A 66 18.80 15.55 17.06
N SER A 67 17.60 15.03 16.82
CA SER A 67 17.08 14.71 15.49
C SER A 67 16.98 15.96 14.61
N PHE A 68 16.49 17.06 15.17
CA PHE A 68 16.32 18.33 14.48
C PHE A 68 17.67 19.01 14.20
N LEU A 69 18.57 19.05 15.18
CA LEU A 69 19.91 19.62 15.01
C LEU A 69 20.71 18.90 13.92
N LYS A 70 20.60 17.56 13.83
CA LYS A 70 21.19 16.77 12.74
C LYS A 70 20.62 17.14 11.36
N ILE A 71 19.33 17.46 11.26
CA ILE A 71 18.72 17.91 10.00
C ILE A 71 19.32 19.26 9.58
N ILE A 72 19.47 20.20 10.52
CA ILE A 72 20.10 21.51 10.24
C ILE A 72 21.56 21.33 9.81
N GLU A 73 22.32 20.46 10.48
CA GLU A 73 23.70 20.15 10.10
C GLU A 73 23.77 19.55 8.69
N ASN A 74 22.87 18.62 8.38
CA ASN A 74 22.77 18.04 7.04
C ASN A 74 22.43 19.08 5.98
N ILE A 75 21.48 20.00 6.25
CA ILE A 75 21.15 21.10 5.34
C ILE A 75 22.42 21.92 5.05
N LYS A 76 23.14 22.37 6.08
CA LYS A 76 24.39 23.14 5.93
C LYS A 76 25.44 22.38 5.14
N TYR A 77 25.58 21.08 5.41
CA TYR A 77 26.50 20.21 4.69
C TYR A 77 26.16 20.09 3.21
N PHE A 78 24.88 19.88 2.88
CA PHE A 78 24.43 19.78 1.50
C PHE A 78 24.44 21.11 0.76
N GLU A 79 24.12 22.22 1.42
CA GLU A 79 24.27 23.57 0.87
C GLU A 79 25.73 23.84 0.52
N LYS A 80 26.66 23.56 1.45
CA LYS A 80 28.10 23.70 1.16
C LYS A 80 28.50 22.87 -0.05
N LYS A 81 28.10 21.60 -0.11
CA LYS A 81 28.37 20.74 -1.27
C LYS A 81 27.76 21.27 -2.57
N LEU A 82 26.57 21.86 -2.50
CA LEU A 82 25.90 22.45 -3.64
C LEU A 82 26.71 23.65 -4.16
N PHE A 83 27.11 24.57 -3.28
CA PHE A 83 27.89 25.75 -3.63
C PHE A 83 29.32 25.41 -4.09
N ASP A 84 29.95 24.40 -3.49
CA ASP A 84 31.29 23.91 -3.87
C ASP A 84 31.28 23.16 -5.22
N HIS A 85 30.12 22.76 -5.72
CA HIS A 85 30.01 21.98 -6.95
C HIS A 85 30.24 22.86 -8.18
N LYS A 86 31.08 22.39 -9.12
CA LYS A 86 31.48 23.15 -10.33
C LYS A 86 30.30 23.60 -11.21
N LEU A 87 29.20 22.84 -11.20
CA LEU A 87 28.00 23.18 -11.97
C LEU A 87 27.10 24.23 -11.31
N HIS A 88 27.36 24.62 -10.04
CA HIS A 88 26.51 25.59 -9.35
C HIS A 88 26.50 26.96 -10.04
N THR A 89 27.64 27.37 -10.60
CA THR A 89 27.82 28.65 -11.30
C THR A 89 27.86 28.50 -12.82
N ASP A 90 27.59 27.30 -13.36
CA ASP A 90 27.64 27.04 -14.80
C ASP A 90 26.36 27.52 -15.49
N GLU A 91 26.48 28.38 -16.50
CA GLU A 91 25.36 28.91 -17.27
C GLU A 91 24.58 27.81 -18.02
N ASN A 92 25.25 26.68 -18.33
CA ASN A 92 24.65 25.55 -19.02
C ASN A 92 23.99 24.53 -18.09
N LEU A 93 23.95 24.79 -16.77
CA LEU A 93 23.39 23.87 -15.77
C LEU A 93 21.99 23.39 -16.15
N THR A 94 21.12 24.31 -16.58
CA THR A 94 19.73 23.99 -16.95
C THR A 94 19.66 22.98 -18.10
N GLU A 95 20.49 23.14 -19.14
CA GLU A 95 20.51 22.22 -20.28
C GLU A 95 21.09 20.86 -19.89
N ILE A 96 22.21 20.85 -19.16
CA ILE A 96 22.87 19.62 -18.70
C ILE A 96 21.95 18.83 -17.78
N TYR A 97 21.31 19.52 -16.84
CA TYR A 97 20.37 18.91 -15.90
C TYR A 97 19.15 18.34 -16.63
N GLY A 98 18.60 19.05 -17.61
CA GLY A 98 17.50 18.54 -18.45
C GLY A 98 17.88 17.27 -19.22
N LYS A 99 19.09 17.20 -19.80
CA LYS A 99 19.59 15.97 -20.45
C LYS A 99 19.78 14.83 -19.45
N TYR A 100 20.26 15.13 -18.25
CA TYR A 100 20.42 14.13 -17.19
C TYR A 100 19.06 13.59 -16.72
N GLU A 101 18.06 14.45 -16.55
CA GLU A 101 16.70 14.06 -16.18
C GLU A 101 16.08 13.12 -17.24
N GLN A 102 16.22 13.44 -18.52
CA GLN A 102 15.79 12.56 -19.62
C GLN A 102 16.48 11.19 -19.56
N LYS A 103 17.78 11.16 -19.27
CA LYS A 103 18.52 9.90 -19.10
C LYS A 103 17.98 9.08 -17.93
N VAL A 104 17.74 9.72 -16.77
CA VAL A 104 17.22 9.05 -15.57
C VAL A 104 15.83 8.46 -15.84
N GLU A 105 14.97 9.21 -16.52
CA GLU A 105 13.63 8.74 -16.89
C GLU A 105 13.70 7.56 -17.88
N ALA A 106 14.55 7.64 -18.91
CA ALA A 106 14.77 6.53 -19.83
C ALA A 106 15.33 5.27 -19.11
N GLN A 107 16.23 5.45 -18.14
CA GLN A 107 16.73 4.33 -17.32
C GLN A 107 15.61 3.70 -16.48
N LYS A 108 14.74 4.51 -15.88
CA LYS A 108 13.58 4.02 -15.12
C LYS A 108 12.63 3.22 -16.02
N GLN A 109 12.34 3.73 -17.21
CA GLN A 109 11.51 3.04 -18.20
C GLN A 109 12.15 1.71 -18.64
N LEU A 110 13.46 1.68 -18.83
CA LEU A 110 14.19 0.46 -19.16
C LEU A 110 14.04 -0.61 -18.05
N GLU A 111 14.20 -0.23 -16.79
CA GLU A 111 14.05 -1.17 -15.67
C GLU A 111 12.63 -1.71 -15.55
N VAL A 112 11.61 -0.86 -15.76
CA VAL A 112 10.21 -1.31 -15.84
C VAL A 112 10.00 -2.28 -17.00
N ALA A 113 10.50 -1.96 -18.18
CA ALA A 113 10.37 -2.81 -19.37
C ALA A 113 11.09 -4.16 -19.20
N LYS A 114 12.29 -4.17 -18.60
CA LYS A 114 13.02 -5.40 -18.27
C LYS A 114 12.23 -6.28 -17.31
N LYS A 115 11.66 -5.68 -16.26
CA LYS A 115 10.84 -6.42 -15.30
C LYS A 115 9.59 -6.99 -15.97
N SER A 116 8.89 -6.19 -16.76
CA SER A 116 7.73 -6.64 -17.53
C SER A 116 8.07 -7.78 -18.50
N LEU A 117 9.21 -7.71 -19.17
CA LEU A 117 9.70 -8.78 -20.04
C LEU A 117 10.03 -10.06 -19.25
N LEU A 118 10.63 -9.93 -18.06
CA LEU A 118 10.89 -11.06 -17.19
C LEU A 118 9.59 -11.70 -16.72
N ASP A 119 8.61 -10.90 -16.30
CA ASP A 119 7.30 -11.36 -15.85
C ASP A 119 6.55 -12.05 -17.00
N ALA A 120 6.56 -11.47 -18.21
CA ALA A 120 5.96 -12.06 -19.40
C ALA A 120 6.64 -13.36 -19.85
N LYS A 121 7.97 -13.47 -19.66
CA LYS A 121 8.71 -14.71 -19.88
C LYS A 121 8.63 -15.68 -18.71
N SER A 122 8.12 -15.25 -17.57
CA SER A 122 8.15 -16.07 -16.38
C SER A 122 7.26 -17.29 -16.61
N LEU A 123 7.85 -18.45 -16.34
CA LEU A 123 7.21 -19.74 -16.25
C LEU A 123 6.33 -19.80 -14.98
N LEU A 124 5.56 -18.74 -14.68
CA LEU A 124 4.82 -18.53 -13.44
C LEU A 124 3.87 -19.72 -13.18
N GLN A 125 3.32 -20.28 -14.25
CA GLN A 125 2.48 -21.47 -14.19
C GLN A 125 3.25 -22.78 -13.94
N LEU A 126 4.55 -22.87 -14.24
CA LEU A 126 5.31 -24.11 -14.01
C LEU A 126 5.65 -24.32 -12.54
N GLU A 127 5.97 -23.26 -11.79
CA GLU A 127 6.25 -23.42 -10.35
C GLU A 127 4.96 -23.77 -9.60
N GLU A 128 3.85 -23.11 -9.93
CA GLU A 128 2.54 -23.46 -9.38
C GLU A 128 2.15 -24.91 -9.77
N LEU A 129 2.32 -25.29 -11.04
CA LEU A 129 2.06 -26.65 -11.50
C LEU A 129 2.92 -27.68 -10.75
N LYS A 130 4.20 -27.38 -10.51
CA LYS A 130 5.10 -28.24 -9.74
C LYS A 130 4.63 -28.39 -8.30
N GLN A 131 4.22 -27.30 -7.65
CA GLN A 131 3.66 -27.34 -6.29
C GLN A 131 2.36 -28.14 -6.22
N ARG A 132 1.43 -27.91 -7.16
CA ARG A 132 0.17 -28.69 -7.26
C ARG A 132 0.44 -30.17 -7.51
N LYS A 133 1.39 -30.52 -8.38
CA LYS A 133 1.83 -31.91 -8.58
C LYS A 133 2.34 -32.56 -7.31
N LEU A 134 3.10 -31.84 -6.47
CA LEU A 134 3.57 -32.38 -5.19
C LEU A 134 2.40 -32.76 -4.27
N VAL A 135 1.37 -31.91 -4.19
CA VAL A 135 0.16 -32.21 -3.42
C VAL A 135 -0.56 -33.44 -3.97
N LEU A 136 -0.79 -33.50 -5.29
CA LEU A 136 -1.44 -34.64 -5.94
C LEU A 136 -0.68 -35.96 -5.71
N ARG A 137 0.66 -35.93 -5.74
CA ARG A 137 1.50 -37.09 -5.43
C ARG A 137 1.39 -37.51 -3.97
N ARG A 138 1.39 -36.53 -3.04
CA ARG A 138 1.29 -36.79 -1.59
C ARG A 138 -0.05 -37.39 -1.21
N LEU A 139 -1.14 -36.98 -1.86
CA LEU A 139 -2.48 -37.49 -1.64
C LEU A 139 -2.77 -38.80 -2.42
N GLY A 140 -1.86 -39.23 -3.30
CA GLY A 140 -2.01 -40.45 -4.09
C GLY A 140 -2.95 -40.32 -5.29
N PHE A 141 -3.16 -39.10 -5.80
CA PHE A 141 -3.92 -38.85 -7.03
C PHE A 141 -3.07 -39.13 -8.27
N CYS A 142 -1.74 -39.01 -8.15
CA CYS A 142 -0.79 -39.45 -9.17
C CYS A 142 0.46 -40.09 -8.55
N SER A 143 1.16 -40.89 -9.34
CA SER A 143 2.43 -41.52 -8.96
C SER A 143 3.60 -40.54 -8.95
N SER A 144 4.76 -40.97 -8.42
CA SER A 144 6.00 -40.19 -8.47
C SER A 144 6.46 -39.82 -9.88
N THR A 145 5.99 -40.56 -10.90
CA THR A 145 6.26 -40.34 -12.32
C THR A 145 5.11 -39.65 -13.05
N ASP A 146 4.21 -38.98 -12.32
CA ASP A 146 3.04 -38.25 -12.87
C ASP A 146 2.00 -39.13 -13.60
N VAL A 147 1.94 -40.42 -13.28
CA VAL A 147 0.88 -41.31 -13.82
C VAL A 147 -0.37 -41.18 -12.94
N VAL A 148 -1.53 -40.96 -13.55
CA VAL A 148 -2.80 -40.77 -12.83
C VAL A 148 -3.27 -42.08 -12.19
N GLU A 149 -3.46 -42.05 -10.87
CA GLU A 149 -3.92 -43.18 -10.06
C GLU A 149 -5.45 -43.22 -9.95
N LEU A 150 -6.01 -44.22 -9.26
CA LEU A 150 -7.46 -44.38 -9.13
C LEU A 150 -8.13 -43.15 -8.48
N LYS A 151 -7.55 -42.58 -7.42
CA LYS A 151 -8.02 -41.31 -6.81
C LYS A 151 -8.09 -40.20 -7.84
N GLY A 152 -7.03 -40.04 -8.65
CA GLY A 152 -6.99 -39.04 -9.72
C GLY A 152 -8.06 -39.25 -10.78
N ARG A 153 -8.34 -40.50 -11.18
CA ARG A 153 -9.40 -40.81 -12.15
C ARG A 153 -10.78 -40.46 -11.62
N ILE A 154 -11.04 -40.73 -10.34
CA ILE A 154 -12.31 -40.37 -9.68
C ILE A 154 -12.44 -38.85 -9.59
N ALA A 155 -11.39 -38.16 -9.19
CA ALA A 155 -11.36 -36.70 -9.14
C ALA A 155 -11.67 -36.08 -10.50
N CYS A 156 -11.14 -36.64 -11.59
CA CYS A 156 -11.42 -36.17 -12.96
C CYS A 156 -12.89 -36.34 -13.40
N VAL A 157 -13.70 -37.12 -12.68
CA VAL A 157 -15.14 -37.28 -12.97
C VAL A 157 -15.98 -36.26 -12.20
N LEU A 158 -15.45 -35.69 -11.12
CA LEU A 158 -16.14 -34.66 -10.34
C LEU A 158 -16.04 -33.33 -11.09
N THR A 159 -17.18 -32.79 -11.52
CA THR A 159 -17.26 -31.51 -12.25
C THR A 159 -17.78 -30.37 -11.37
N SER A 160 -18.12 -30.66 -10.11
CA SER A 160 -18.75 -29.71 -9.19
C SER A 160 -18.31 -30.01 -7.76
N GLY A 161 -18.02 -28.95 -7.02
CA GLY A 161 -17.41 -29.02 -5.70
C GLY A 161 -15.91 -29.29 -5.74
N ASP A 162 -15.29 -29.36 -4.56
CA ASP A 162 -13.84 -29.58 -4.41
C ASP A 162 -13.48 -31.04 -4.70
N GLU A 163 -12.80 -31.31 -5.82
CA GLU A 163 -12.57 -32.68 -6.29
C GLU A 163 -11.60 -33.45 -5.39
N LEU A 164 -10.66 -32.76 -4.71
CA LEU A 164 -9.71 -33.40 -3.80
C LEU A 164 -10.40 -33.83 -2.52
N LEU A 165 -11.17 -32.93 -1.89
CA LEU A 165 -11.89 -33.20 -0.67
C LEU A 165 -12.93 -34.31 -0.87
N LEU A 166 -13.75 -34.21 -1.91
CA LEU A 166 -14.80 -35.21 -2.18
C LEU A 166 -14.20 -36.59 -2.48
N THR A 167 -13.09 -36.64 -3.22
CA THR A 167 -12.40 -37.91 -3.48
C THR A 167 -11.81 -38.51 -2.21
N GLU A 168 -11.19 -37.72 -1.33
CA GLU A 168 -10.70 -38.22 -0.03
C GLU A 168 -11.84 -38.78 0.83
N LEU A 169 -12.95 -38.07 0.94
CA LEU A 169 -14.13 -38.55 1.69
C LEU A 169 -14.70 -39.84 1.12
N LEU A 170 -14.74 -39.98 -0.21
CA LEU A 170 -15.20 -41.19 -0.88
C LEU A 170 -14.28 -42.39 -0.55
N PHE A 171 -12.96 -42.19 -0.60
CA PHE A 171 -11.98 -43.24 -0.31
C PHE A 171 -11.92 -43.63 1.16
N ASP A 172 -12.17 -42.69 2.07
CA ASP A 172 -12.28 -42.96 3.50
C ASP A 172 -13.61 -43.67 3.86
N GLY A 173 -14.49 -43.91 2.87
CA GLY A 173 -15.78 -44.59 3.06
C GLY A 173 -16.79 -43.74 3.83
N PHE A 174 -16.57 -42.43 3.94
CA PHE A 174 -17.33 -41.53 4.81
C PHE A 174 -18.84 -41.51 4.48
N PHE A 175 -19.21 -41.71 3.22
CA PHE A 175 -20.61 -41.70 2.79
C PHE A 175 -21.34 -43.03 3.01
N ASN A 176 -20.65 -44.12 3.40
CA ASN A 176 -21.27 -45.45 3.53
C ASN A 176 -22.28 -45.51 4.69
N ASP A 177 -22.02 -44.78 5.76
CA ASP A 177 -22.85 -44.78 6.97
C ASP A 177 -23.88 -43.64 7.00
N LEU A 178 -23.95 -42.84 5.93
CA LEU A 178 -24.84 -41.69 5.82
C LEU A 178 -26.14 -42.04 5.10
N SER A 179 -27.26 -41.52 5.61
CA SER A 179 -28.51 -41.50 4.85
C SER A 179 -28.41 -40.57 3.64
N ALA A 180 -29.24 -40.80 2.62
CA ALA A 180 -29.29 -39.95 1.42
C ALA A 180 -29.53 -38.47 1.77
N ALA A 181 -30.35 -38.18 2.78
CA ALA A 181 -30.60 -36.81 3.26
C ALA A 181 -29.36 -36.18 3.91
N GLN A 182 -28.59 -36.95 4.70
CA GLN A 182 -27.35 -36.47 5.30
C GLN A 182 -26.25 -36.24 4.25
N SER A 183 -26.11 -37.15 3.27
CA SER A 183 -25.17 -36.99 2.16
C SER A 183 -25.49 -35.75 1.34
N ALA A 184 -26.77 -35.53 0.98
CA ALA A 184 -27.20 -34.33 0.27
C ALA A 184 -26.91 -33.04 1.08
N ALA A 185 -27.16 -33.05 2.39
CA ALA A 185 -26.87 -31.92 3.25
C ALA A 185 -25.37 -31.58 3.30
N LEU A 186 -24.48 -32.58 3.35
CA LEU A 186 -23.03 -32.34 3.35
C LEU A 186 -22.52 -31.86 1.99
N LEU A 187 -22.96 -32.50 0.90
CA LEU A 187 -22.58 -32.10 -0.45
C LEU A 187 -23.01 -30.67 -0.78
N SER A 188 -24.14 -30.20 -0.22
CA SER A 188 -24.59 -28.82 -0.41
C SER A 188 -23.55 -27.77 0.04
N ALA A 189 -22.73 -28.11 1.05
CA ALA A 189 -21.66 -27.24 1.55
C ALA A 189 -20.44 -27.16 0.61
N THR A 190 -20.33 -28.07 -0.38
CA THR A 190 -19.22 -28.07 -1.35
C THR A 190 -19.54 -27.33 -2.64
N ILE A 191 -20.80 -26.93 -2.85
CA ILE A 191 -21.28 -26.38 -4.13
C ILE A 191 -21.59 -24.88 -4.03
N CYS A 192 -22.06 -24.40 -2.87
CA CYS A 192 -22.51 -23.02 -2.71
C CYS A 192 -21.42 -22.13 -2.12
N ASP A 193 -20.88 -21.23 -2.95
CA ASP A 193 -19.89 -20.22 -2.52
C ASP A 193 -20.54 -18.92 -2.00
N GLU A 194 -21.86 -18.76 -2.15
CA GLU A 194 -22.59 -17.58 -1.70
C GLU A 194 -22.73 -17.56 -0.17
N LYS A 195 -22.44 -16.40 0.43
CA LYS A 195 -22.65 -16.20 1.87
C LYS A 195 -24.13 -16.04 2.15
N SER A 196 -24.71 -16.93 2.95
CA SER A 196 -26.08 -16.79 3.44
C SER A 196 -26.17 -15.65 4.47
N GLN A 197 -27.21 -14.81 4.37
CA GLN A 197 -27.56 -13.83 5.41
C GLN A 197 -28.29 -14.46 6.60
N ASP A 198 -28.72 -15.71 6.45
CA ASP A 198 -29.44 -16.43 7.48
C ASP A 198 -28.46 -16.99 8.52
N THR A 199 -28.43 -16.37 9.70
CA THR A 199 -27.64 -16.80 10.86
C THR A 199 -28.43 -17.68 11.82
N THR A 200 -29.67 -18.07 11.47
CA THR A 200 -30.60 -18.74 12.40
C THR A 200 -30.56 -20.27 12.34
N GLY A 201 -29.93 -20.84 11.31
CA GLY A 201 -29.84 -22.28 11.10
C GLY A 201 -28.97 -23.01 12.13
N ARG A 202 -29.61 -23.70 13.09
CA ARG A 202 -28.90 -24.66 13.96
C ARG A 202 -28.86 -26.03 13.29
N LEU A 203 -27.65 -26.48 12.93
CA LEU A 203 -27.43 -27.88 12.52
C LEU A 203 -27.85 -28.84 13.64
N SER A 204 -28.45 -29.97 13.26
CA SER A 204 -28.67 -31.11 14.17
C SER A 204 -27.32 -31.60 14.72
N LYS A 205 -27.35 -32.31 15.86
CA LYS A 205 -26.12 -32.84 16.47
C LYS A 205 -25.36 -33.73 15.48
N ASP A 206 -26.08 -34.65 14.84
CA ASP A 206 -25.52 -35.61 13.89
C ASP A 206 -24.93 -34.91 12.67
N THR A 207 -25.65 -34.00 12.01
CA THR A 207 -25.13 -33.29 10.82
C THR A 207 -23.92 -32.41 11.18
N ARG A 208 -23.88 -31.85 12.38
CA ARG A 208 -22.71 -31.09 12.86
C ARG A 208 -21.49 -31.97 13.04
N GLU A 209 -21.65 -33.19 13.54
CA GLU A 209 -20.55 -34.15 13.68
C GLU A 209 -19.95 -34.51 12.32
N HIS A 210 -20.79 -34.90 11.36
CA HIS A 210 -20.36 -35.20 9.99
C HIS A 210 -19.68 -33.99 9.32
N PHE A 211 -20.23 -32.79 9.50
CA PHE A 211 -19.63 -31.56 8.97
C PHE A 211 -18.25 -31.29 9.58
N ASN A 212 -18.07 -31.54 10.88
CA ASN A 212 -16.78 -31.39 11.54
C ASN A 212 -15.74 -32.40 11.02
N THR A 213 -16.16 -33.65 10.74
CA THR A 213 -15.28 -34.65 10.11
C THR A 213 -14.84 -34.19 8.72
N MET A 214 -15.77 -33.75 7.87
CA MET A 214 -15.45 -33.18 6.55
C MET A 214 -14.47 -32.00 6.66
N LYS A 215 -14.70 -31.09 7.63
CA LYS A 215 -13.81 -29.96 7.90
C LYS A 215 -12.41 -30.39 8.32
N ASN A 216 -12.28 -31.48 9.07
CA ASN A 216 -10.97 -32.02 9.46
C ASN A 216 -10.22 -32.60 8.26
N VAL A 217 -10.91 -33.25 7.32
CA VAL A 217 -10.31 -33.72 6.07
C VAL A 217 -9.86 -32.52 5.22
N ALA A 218 -10.69 -31.50 5.07
CA ALA A 218 -10.33 -30.28 4.34
C ALA A 218 -9.07 -29.60 4.93
N LYS A 219 -8.96 -29.54 6.26
CA LYS A 219 -7.77 -29.02 6.95
C LYS A 219 -6.51 -29.87 6.77
N LYS A 220 -6.65 -31.16 6.47
CA LYS A 220 -5.51 -32.05 6.19
C LYS A 220 -4.98 -31.86 4.76
N ILE A 221 -5.86 -31.44 3.84
CA ILE A 221 -5.55 -31.15 2.44
C ILE A 221 -4.91 -29.76 2.31
N ALA A 222 -5.41 -28.78 3.07
CA ALA A 222 -4.88 -27.41 3.13
C ALA A 222 -3.47 -27.33 3.74
#